data_AF-A0A437KYA8-F1
#
_entry.id   AF-A0A437KYA8-F1
#
_cell.length_a   1.000
_cell.length_b   1.000
_cell.length_c   1.000
_cell.angle_alpha   90.00
_cell.angle_beta   90.00
_cell.angle_gamma   90.00
#
_symmetry.space_group_name_H-M   'P 1'
#
loop_
_entity.id
_entity.type
_entity.pdbx_description
1 polymer ?
#
loop_
_entity_poly.entity_id
_entity_poly.type
_entity_poly.pdbx_seq_one_letter_code
_entity_poly.pdbx_strand_id
1 'polypeptide(L)' 'MREIILTLVILILVGSFIYFFRYRNKEKPKVGVKRKDSAEYFKDYMELKLYWGSISLIVIGIIGLLAIGIIEMTII' A
#
# COMPACT_ATOMS: atom_id res chain seq x y z
N MET A 1 -22.27 -3.20 4.51
CA MET A 1 -21.14 -3.69 5.35
C MET A 1 -20.32 -4.77 4.65
N ARG A 2 -20.91 -5.92 4.27
CA ARG A 2 -20.18 -7.05 3.63
C ARG A 2 -19.32 -6.65 2.42
N GLU A 3 -19.87 -5.92 1.46
CA GLU A 3 -19.13 -5.50 0.26
C GLU A 3 -17.94 -4.60 0.60
N ILE A 4 -18.13 -3.65 1.52
CA ILE A 4 -17.08 -2.74 1.99
C ILE A 4 -15.96 -3.53 2.69
N ILE A 5 -16.31 -4.47 3.57
CA ILE A 5 -15.34 -5.35 4.24
C ILE A 5 -14.54 -6.13 3.19
N LEU A 6 -15.22 -6.68 2.18
CA LEU A 6 -14.59 -7.46 1.12
C LEU A 6 -13.65 -6.61 0.27
N THR A 7 -14.03 -5.37 -0.07
CA THR A 7 -13.16 -4.40 -0.73
C THR A 7 -11.92 -4.09 0.12
N LEU A 8 -12.07 -3.85 1.42
CA LEU A 8 -10.94 -3.57 2.32
C LEU A 8 -9.98 -4.77 2.40
N VAL A 9 -10.52 -6.00 2.48
CA VAL A 9 -9.70 -7.23 2.43
C VAL A 9 -8.93 -7.32 1.11
N ILE A 10 -9.58 -7.05 -0.03
CA ILE A 10 -8.90 -7.03 -1.34
C ILE A 10 -7.79 -5.99 -1.37
N LEU A 11 -8.00 -4.78 -0.85
CA LEU A 11 -6.97 -3.73 -0.79
C LEU A 11 -5.75 -4.19 0.02
N ILE A 12 -5.97 -4.83 1.17
CA ILE A 12 -4.90 -5.41 1.99
C ILE A 12 -4.16 -6.49 1.20
N LEU A 13 -4.87 -7.41 0.55
CA LEU A 13 -4.27 -8.50 -0.21
C LEU A 13 -3.44 -7.98 -1.38
N VAL A 14 -3.97 -7.03 -2.16
CA VAL A 14 -3.26 -6.43 -3.30
C VAL A 14 -2.04 -5.65 -2.83
N GLY A 15 -2.18 -4.79 -1.81
CA GLY A 15 -1.07 -4.05 -1.23
C GLY A 15 0.01 -4.98 -0.68
N SER A 16 -0.39 -6.02 0.05
CA SER A 16 0.50 -7.04 0.61
C SER A 16 1.21 -7.82 -0.48
N PHE A 17 0.49 -8.22 -1.53
CA PHE A 17 1.07 -8.93 -2.67
C PHE A 17 2.14 -8.10 -3.37
N ILE A 18 1.84 -6.84 -3.70
CA ILE A 18 2.82 -5.93 -4.34
C ILE A 18 4.04 -5.74 -3.44
N TYR A 19 3.82 -5.44 -2.15
CA TYR A 19 4.90 -5.23 -1.20
C TYR A 19 5.76 -6.49 -1.06
N PHE A 20 5.12 -7.64 -0.85
CA PHE A 20 5.81 -8.89 -0.58
C PHE A 20 6.65 -9.37 -1.77
N PHE A 21 6.08 -9.37 -2.97
CA PHE A 21 6.76 -9.89 -4.15
C PHE A 21 7.78 -8.91 -4.72
N ARG A 22 7.52 -7.60 -4.63
CA ARG A 22 8.37 -6.61 -5.29
C ARG A 22 9.39 -5.98 -4.35
N TYR A 23 9.06 -5.78 -3.07
CA TYR A 23 9.85 -4.94 -2.16
C TYR A 23 10.29 -5.62 -0.86
N ARG A 24 9.74 -6.80 -0.51
CA ARG A 24 10.19 -7.53 0.68
C ARG A 24 11.68 -7.83 0.60
N ASN A 25 12.38 -7.58 1.70
CA ASN A 25 13.83 -7.78 1.83
C ASN A 25 14.68 -6.95 0.85
N LYS A 26 14.09 -5.93 0.21
CA LYS A 26 14.84 -4.95 -0.59
C LYS A 26 14.96 -3.65 0.18
N GLU A 27 16.04 -2.91 -0.09
CA GLU A 27 16.11 -1.53 0.36
C GLU A 27 14.94 -0.73 -0.21
N LYS A 28 14.42 0.20 0.60
CA LYS A 28 13.44 1.17 0.15
C LYS A 28 13.97 1.91 -1.09
N PRO A 29 13.17 2.09 -2.14
CA PRO A 29 13.58 2.87 -3.32
C PRO A 29 14.06 4.28 -2.92
N LYS A 30 15.19 4.72 -3.48
CA LYS A 30 15.76 6.05 -3.21
C LYS A 30 15.31 7.03 -4.29
N VAL A 31 15.05 8.28 -3.89
CA VAL A 31 14.76 9.39 -4.82
C VAL A 31 15.76 10.53 -4.61
N GLY A 32 15.92 11.39 -5.62
CA GLY A 32 16.84 12.54 -5.55
C GLY A 32 18.29 12.23 -5.91
N VAL A 33 18.57 11.02 -6.41
CA VAL A 33 19.87 10.72 -7.02
C VAL A 33 19.97 11.50 -8.34
N LYS A 34 21.03 12.28 -8.53
CA LYS A 34 21.29 12.96 -9.80
C LYS A 34 21.56 11.91 -10.89
N ARG A 35 20.52 11.52 -11.61
CA ARG A 35 20.61 10.69 -12.82
C ARG A 35 20.94 11.59 -14.01
N LYS A 36 21.81 11.11 -14.92
CA LYS A 36 22.05 11.80 -16.20
C LYS A 36 20.86 11.65 -17.15
N ASP A 37 20.12 10.55 -17.02
CA ASP A 37 18.95 10.26 -17.84
C ASP A 37 17.64 10.51 -17.05
N SER A 38 16.75 11.27 -17.68
CA SER A 38 15.39 11.55 -17.18
C SER A 38 14.53 10.28 -17.07
N ALA A 39 14.75 9.26 -17.92
CA ALA A 39 14.00 8.02 -17.88
C ALA A 39 14.30 7.22 -16.60
N GLU A 40 15.57 7.18 -16.18
CA GLU A 40 15.97 6.54 -14.92
C GLU A 40 15.38 7.28 -13.71
N TYR A 41 15.34 8.61 -13.76
CA TYR A 41 14.72 9.41 -12.69
C TYR A 41 13.22 9.10 -12.55
N PHE A 42 12.50 9.02 -13.68
CA PHE A 42 11.08 8.68 -13.66
C PHE A 42 10.83 7.26 -13.12
N LYS A 43 11.68 6.31 -13.50
CA LYS A 43 11.63 4.94 -12.98
C LYS A 43 11.81 4.89 -11.46
N ASP A 44 12.82 5.56 -10.93
CA ASP A 44 13.08 5.64 -9.48
C ASP A 44 11.87 6.24 -8.74
N TYR A 45 11.26 7.29 -9.31
CA TYR A 45 10.07 7.91 -8.76
C TYR A 45 8.85 6.98 -8.76
N MET A 46 8.61 6.26 -9.86
CA MET A 46 7.52 5.28 -9.93
C MET A 46 7.69 4.15 -8.92
N GLU A 47 8.90 3.61 -8.79
CA GLU A 47 9.19 2.54 -7.81
C GLU A 47 8.94 3.02 -6.38
N LEU A 48 9.33 4.25 -6.05
CA LEU A 48 9.03 4.82 -4.73
C LEU A 48 7.52 4.98 -4.51
N LYS A 49 6.79 5.46 -5.52
CA LYS A 49 5.33 5.60 -5.44
C LYS A 49 4.62 4.26 -5.28
N LEU A 50 5.05 3.23 -6.00
CA LEU A 50 4.50 1.88 -5.88
C LEU A 50 4.83 1.26 -4.53
N TYR A 51 6.03 1.47 -4.01
CA TYR A 51 6.42 1.06 -2.66
C TYR A 51 5.49 1.67 -1.62
N TRP A 52 5.37 2.99 -1.57
CA TRP A 52 4.50 3.66 -0.61
C TRP A 52 3.02 3.36 -0.85
N GLY A 53 2.58 3.30 -2.10
CA GLY A 53 1.21 2.96 -2.46
C GLY A 53 0.82 1.58 -1.95
N SER A 54 1.69 0.58 -2.11
CA SER A 54 1.44 -0.77 -1.59
C SER A 54 1.28 -0.80 -0.06
N ILE A 55 2.10 -0.04 0.67
CA ILE A 55 1.99 0.10 2.12
C ILE A 55 0.69 0.84 2.49
N SER A 56 0.38 1.94 1.81
CA SER A 56 -0.83 2.73 2.08
C SER A 56 -2.11 1.91 1.87
N LEU A 57 -2.16 1.05 0.85
CA LEU A 57 -3.29 0.15 0.62
C LEU A 57 -3.52 -0.79 1.81
N ILE A 58 -2.44 -1.37 2.34
CA ILE A 58 -2.50 -2.24 3.53
C ILE A 58 -3.00 -1.45 4.74
N VAL A 59 -2.42 -0.28 5.00
CA VAL A 59 -2.74 0.55 6.16
C VAL A 59 -4.20 1.02 6.11
N ILE A 60 -4.66 1.56 4.98
CA ILE A 60 -6.05 2.00 4.80
C ILE A 60 -7.02 0.84 4.99
N GLY A 61 -6.70 -0.32 4.42
CA GLY A 61 -7.52 -1.52 4.59
C GLY A 61 -7.65 -1.94 6.06
N ILE A 62 -6.53 -2.00 6.79
CA ILE A 62 -6.53 -2.39 8.21
C ILE A 62 -7.29 -1.36 9.06
N ILE A 63 -7.00 -0.07 8.89
CA ILE A 63 -7.68 1.01 9.62
C ILE A 63 -9.19 0.97 9.36
N GLY A 64 -9.60 0.77 8.10
CA GLY A 64 -11.00 0.65 7.72
C GLY A 64 -11.70 -0.53 8.38
N LEU A 65 -11.06 -1.71 8.42
CA LEU A 65 -11.61 -2.89 9.09
C LEU A 65 -11.74 -2.68 10.60
N LEU A 66 -10.74 -2.07 11.24
CA LEU A 66 -10.81 -1.74 12.66
C LEU A 66 -11.94 -0.75 12.96
N ALA A 67 -12.11 0.30 12.14
CA ALA A 67 -13.19 1.25 12.31
C ALA A 67 -14.57 0.58 12.19
N ILE A 68 -14.74 -0.32 11.22
CA ILE A 68 -15.96 -1.12 11.07
C ILE A 68 -16.20 -1.97 12.32
N GLY A 69 -15.18 -2.67 12.83
CA GLY A 69 -15.31 -3.50 14.04
C GLY A 69 -15.70 -2.68 15.28
N ILE A 70 -15.14 -1.49 15.45
CA ILE A 70 -15.51 -0.58 16.55
C ILE A 70 -16.97 -0.13 16.43
N ILE A 71 -17.39 0.25 15.22
CA ILE A 71 -18.78 0.68 14.95
C ILE A 71 -19.75 -0.46 15.26
N GLU A 72 -19.48 -1.68 14.80
CA GLU A 72 -20.33 -2.84 15.08
C GLU A 72 -20.41 -3.12 16.59
N MET A 73 -19.29 -3.07 17.32
CA MET A 73 -19.30 -3.26 18.78
C MET A 73 -20.00 -2.15 19.57
N THR A 74 -20.14 -0.95 19.01
CA THR A 74 -20.77 0.20 19.71
C THR A 74 -22.27 0.28 19.44
N ILE A 75 -22.74 -0.26 18.31
CA ILE A 75 -24.14 -0.22 17.89
C ILE A 75 -24.92 -1.47 18.34
N ILE A 76 -24.22 -2.58 18.62
CA ILE A 76 -24.76 -3.80 19.26
C ILE A 76 -24.85 -3.59 20.77
#